data_AF-A0A0F7U580-F1
#
_entry.id   AF-A0A0F7U580-F1
#
_cell.length_a   1.000
_cell.length_b   1.000
_cell.length_c   1.000
_cell.angle_alpha   90.00
_cell.angle_beta   90.00
_cell.angle_gamma   90.00
#
_symmetry.space_group_name_H-M   'P 1'
#
loop_
_entity.id
_entity.type
_entity.pdbx_description
1 polymer ?
#
loop_
_entity_poly.entity_id
_entity_poly.type
_entity_poly.pdbx_seq_one_letter_code
_entity_poly.pdbx_strand_id
1 'polypeptide(L)'
;MAEPNKSPEDPLQCPSLFENLEDLRWDDMISSIESDIFSKRLGSHDAVHFLFEKMQNNDTPLLIRQAINTVFSRPSLRQKIEKEWNLYPDYADAKRHQHEINKGAPYDLASWSIEHCPSCFNNLLDYDMIQPSSFSKTGYNFFWLALRSERHDLMERLVCLMDPQFLLEPFSVREAEKYRDTMFQISTWNRTWFAVCWARLRSSPHCRAGLASLGEREIENIFRHVDIGVANQLLEADLDIGEPFLGNASPVWLTIVHRVDPEPMLTWLLNRGHLPPPKFLIYAVTHKSIPTTKWIMHHVSLTEDWRDAICVAAEGTDCTSAQLMSIILRVSVPKLRTCPTMSQNMVIKIVNGVCQEKKSLDESSFPPNNAWKKTVEALERGAVQKIKSLGEVVGKVEVLGAKLAAEDAGFCQLSESLSLMGNEDILN
;
A
#
# COMPACT_ATOMS: atom_id res chain seq x y z
N MET A 1 29.22 -20.17 -21.42
CA MET A 1 28.97 -20.72 -22.76
C MET A 1 27.52 -20.45 -23.07
N ALA A 2 27.27 -19.55 -24.02
CA ALA A 2 25.94 -19.11 -24.39
C ALA A 2 25.37 -20.06 -25.45
N GLU A 3 24.16 -20.58 -25.22
CA GLU A 3 23.40 -21.24 -26.26
C GLU A 3 22.88 -20.20 -27.27
N PRO A 4 22.90 -20.52 -28.58
CA PRO A 4 22.58 -19.57 -29.62
C PRO A 4 21.07 -19.38 -29.79
N ASN A 5 20.70 -18.16 -30.19
CA ASN A 5 19.43 -17.72 -30.77
C ASN A 5 18.47 -18.86 -31.21
N LYS A 6 17.39 -19.05 -30.46
CA LYS A 6 16.17 -19.70 -30.99
C LYS A 6 15.50 -18.75 -31.98
N SER A 7 15.23 -19.27 -33.16
CA SER A 7 14.46 -18.66 -34.25
C SER A 7 13.02 -18.30 -33.83
N PRO A 8 12.36 -17.38 -34.55
CA PRO A 8 10.97 -17.03 -34.28
C PRO A 8 10.02 -18.14 -34.74
N GLU A 9 9.04 -18.45 -33.89
CA GLU A 9 7.73 -19.03 -34.20
C GLU A 9 7.70 -20.28 -35.10
N ASP A 10 7.94 -21.45 -34.52
CA ASP A 10 7.25 -22.65 -35.01
C ASP A 10 5.77 -22.54 -34.60
N PRO A 11 4.81 -22.65 -35.54
CA PRO A 11 3.39 -22.65 -35.20
C PRO A 11 3.10 -23.85 -34.28
N LEU A 12 2.45 -23.57 -33.15
CA LEU A 12 2.00 -24.57 -32.16
C LEU A 12 1.35 -25.75 -32.89
N GLN A 13 2.05 -26.89 -32.94
CA GLN A 13 1.55 -28.09 -33.56
C GLN A 13 0.33 -28.58 -32.78
N CYS A 14 -0.77 -28.67 -33.53
CA CYS A 14 -2.07 -29.06 -33.04
C CYS A 14 -2.07 -30.48 -32.48
N PRO A 15 -2.85 -30.77 -31.42
CA PRO A 15 -3.19 -32.15 -31.11
C PRO A 15 -4.01 -32.80 -32.22
N SER A 16 -3.95 -34.14 -32.29
CA SER A 16 -4.54 -35.08 -33.27
C SER A 16 -5.95 -34.82 -33.85
N LEU A 17 -6.73 -33.89 -33.30
CA LEU A 17 -8.08 -33.51 -33.71
C LEU A 17 -8.21 -32.85 -35.08
N PHE A 18 -7.20 -32.11 -35.53
CA PHE A 18 -7.32 -31.23 -36.71
C PHE A 18 -6.72 -31.83 -37.98
N GLU A 19 -6.14 -33.03 -37.91
CA GLU A 19 -5.54 -33.68 -39.07
C GLU A 19 -6.59 -34.40 -39.94
N ASN A 20 -7.77 -34.78 -39.41
CA ASN A 20 -8.82 -35.51 -40.16
C ASN A 20 -10.26 -35.15 -39.71
N LEU A 21 -10.68 -33.91 -39.94
CA LEU A 21 -11.96 -33.37 -39.44
C LEU A 21 -13.22 -33.90 -40.14
N GLU A 22 -13.10 -34.41 -41.38
CA GLU A 22 -14.26 -34.85 -42.17
C GLU A 22 -14.79 -36.24 -41.77
N ASP A 23 -13.99 -37.05 -41.07
CA ASP A 23 -14.33 -38.44 -40.71
C ASP A 23 -14.47 -38.71 -39.19
N LEU A 24 -14.17 -37.73 -38.34
CA LEU A 24 -14.25 -37.90 -36.89
C LEU A 24 -15.71 -37.87 -36.41
N ARG A 25 -16.12 -38.88 -35.62
CA ARG A 25 -17.44 -38.84 -34.97
C ARG A 25 -17.43 -37.79 -33.87
N TRP A 26 -18.60 -37.22 -33.57
CA TRP A 26 -18.75 -36.22 -32.51
C TRP A 26 -18.13 -36.65 -31.18
N ASP A 27 -18.39 -37.89 -30.76
CA ASP A 27 -17.86 -38.41 -29.50
C ASP A 27 -16.33 -38.57 -29.50
N ASP A 28 -15.73 -38.86 -30.65
CA ASP A 28 -14.28 -38.94 -30.81
C ASP A 28 -13.63 -37.56 -30.70
N MET A 29 -14.24 -36.53 -31.30
CA MET A 29 -13.77 -35.14 -31.16
C MET A 29 -13.78 -34.69 -29.71
N ILE A 30 -14.91 -34.90 -29.01
CA ILE A 30 -15.03 -34.54 -27.60
C ILE A 30 -13.99 -35.28 -26.74
N SER A 31 -13.81 -36.58 -26.97
CA SER A 31 -12.85 -37.41 -26.22
C SER A 31 -11.41 -36.95 -26.44
N SER A 32 -11.06 -36.60 -27.69
CA SER A 32 -9.73 -36.07 -28.01
C SER A 32 -9.49 -34.71 -27.36
N ILE A 33 -10.47 -33.78 -27.38
CA ILE A 33 -10.31 -32.44 -26.77
C ILE A 33 -10.06 -32.59 -25.28
N GLU A 34 -10.84 -33.45 -24.62
CA GLU A 34 -10.65 -33.74 -23.21
C GLU A 34 -9.28 -34.39 -22.95
N SER A 35 -8.86 -35.35 -23.77
CA SER A 35 -7.55 -35.99 -23.68
C SER A 35 -6.40 -34.98 -23.78
N ASP A 36 -6.51 -34.00 -24.66
CA ASP A 36 -5.48 -32.98 -24.86
C ASP A 36 -5.30 -32.07 -23.64
N ILE A 37 -6.40 -31.67 -22.99
CA ILE A 37 -6.38 -30.88 -21.75
C ILE A 37 -5.55 -31.60 -20.66
N PHE A 38 -5.65 -32.93 -20.59
CA PHE A 38 -4.97 -33.78 -19.62
C PHE A 38 -3.70 -34.48 -20.17
N SER A 39 -3.20 -34.07 -21.33
CA SER A 39 -2.01 -34.67 -21.95
C SER A 39 -0.73 -34.51 -21.13
N LYS A 40 -0.69 -33.55 -20.21
CA LYS A 40 0.38 -33.35 -19.22
C LYS A 40 -0.17 -33.47 -17.80
N ARG A 41 0.68 -33.93 -16.88
CA ARG A 41 0.37 -33.95 -15.44
C ARG A 41 0.06 -32.53 -14.97
N LEU A 42 -1.06 -32.35 -14.27
CA LEU A 42 -1.60 -31.05 -13.81
C LEU A 42 -2.05 -30.08 -14.92
N GLY A 43 -2.27 -30.59 -16.14
CA GLY A 43 -2.83 -29.83 -17.25
C GLY A 43 -1.79 -29.40 -18.29
N SER A 44 -2.22 -29.36 -19.55
CA SER A 44 -1.37 -28.94 -20.68
C SER A 44 -1.68 -27.52 -21.10
N HIS A 45 -0.77 -26.58 -20.79
CA HIS A 45 -0.89 -25.18 -21.22
C HIS A 45 -1.06 -25.06 -22.73
N ASP A 46 -0.18 -25.72 -23.51
CA ASP A 46 -0.15 -25.58 -24.96
C ASP A 46 -1.47 -26.04 -25.60
N ALA A 47 -2.04 -27.15 -25.11
CA ALA A 47 -3.33 -27.64 -25.56
C ALA A 47 -4.46 -26.68 -25.19
N VAL A 48 -4.54 -26.26 -23.93
CA VAL A 48 -5.61 -25.36 -23.45
C VAL A 48 -5.54 -24.00 -24.15
N HIS A 49 -4.35 -23.42 -24.29
CA HIS A 49 -4.12 -22.16 -24.99
C HIS A 49 -4.59 -22.27 -26.45
N PHE A 50 -4.16 -23.31 -27.15
CA PHE A 50 -4.55 -23.56 -28.53
C PHE A 50 -6.07 -23.72 -28.68
N LEU A 51 -6.73 -24.48 -27.79
CA LEU A 51 -8.18 -24.66 -27.83
C LEU A 51 -8.92 -23.33 -27.63
N PHE A 52 -8.44 -22.46 -26.75
CA PHE A 52 -8.99 -21.11 -26.58
C PHE A 52 -8.76 -20.23 -27.81
N GLU A 53 -7.58 -20.25 -28.43
CA GLU A 53 -7.32 -19.53 -29.68
C GLU A 53 -8.27 -19.99 -30.80
N LYS A 54 -8.51 -21.30 -30.93
CA LYS A 54 -9.43 -21.85 -31.93
C LYS A 54 -10.88 -21.47 -31.67
N MET A 55 -11.29 -21.35 -30.41
CA MET A 55 -12.61 -20.81 -30.06
C MET A 55 -12.79 -19.36 -30.51
N GLN A 56 -11.74 -18.54 -30.41
CA GLN A 56 -11.78 -17.12 -30.75
C GLN A 56 -11.53 -16.84 -32.25
N ASN A 57 -10.94 -17.78 -32.98
CA ASN A 57 -10.66 -17.64 -34.40
C ASN A 57 -11.91 -17.92 -35.26
N ASN A 58 -12.29 -16.95 -36.10
CA ASN A 58 -13.44 -17.03 -37.00
C ASN A 58 -13.25 -18.03 -38.15
N ASP A 59 -12.00 -18.35 -38.51
CA ASP A 59 -11.66 -19.30 -39.56
C ASP A 59 -11.71 -20.76 -39.05
N THR A 60 -11.87 -20.97 -37.74
CA THR A 60 -12.06 -22.31 -37.18
C THR A 60 -13.43 -22.86 -37.60
N PRO A 61 -13.50 -24.07 -38.20
CA PRO A 61 -14.76 -24.71 -38.55
C PRO A 61 -15.77 -24.71 -37.40
N LEU A 62 -17.02 -24.36 -37.70
CA LEU A 62 -18.09 -24.22 -36.70
C LEU A 62 -18.24 -25.47 -35.83
N LEU A 63 -18.16 -26.66 -36.45
CA LEU A 63 -18.28 -27.95 -35.78
C LEU A 63 -17.22 -28.12 -34.67
N ILE A 64 -15.98 -27.68 -34.92
CA ILE A 64 -14.88 -27.75 -33.94
C ILE A 64 -15.15 -26.80 -32.79
N ARG A 65 -15.52 -25.54 -33.07
CA ARG A 65 -15.85 -24.58 -32.01
C ARG A 65 -17.01 -25.10 -31.15
N GLN A 66 -18.01 -25.73 -31.77
CA GLN A 66 -19.10 -26.37 -31.05
C GLN A 66 -18.62 -27.54 -30.18
N ALA A 67 -17.71 -28.38 -30.68
CA ALA A 67 -17.13 -29.47 -29.91
C ALA A 67 -16.33 -28.96 -28.71
N ILE A 68 -15.43 -27.98 -28.91
CA ILE A 68 -14.65 -27.35 -27.83
C ILE A 68 -15.57 -26.73 -26.78
N ASN A 69 -16.54 -25.92 -27.21
CA ASN A 69 -17.50 -25.30 -26.30
C ASN A 69 -18.31 -26.36 -25.51
N THR A 70 -18.67 -27.46 -26.17
CA THR A 70 -19.36 -28.59 -25.53
C THR A 70 -18.50 -29.23 -24.46
N VAL A 71 -17.20 -29.42 -24.70
CA VAL A 71 -16.28 -29.94 -23.67
C VAL A 71 -16.14 -28.96 -22.52
N PHE A 72 -15.85 -27.70 -22.80
CA PHE A 72 -15.63 -26.67 -21.79
C PHE A 72 -16.85 -26.44 -20.89
N SER A 73 -18.06 -26.52 -21.44
CA SER A 73 -19.30 -26.32 -20.69
C SER A 73 -19.73 -27.55 -19.86
N ARG A 74 -18.99 -28.67 -19.87
CA ARG A 74 -19.37 -29.88 -19.13
C ARG A 74 -19.01 -29.77 -17.65
N PRO A 75 -19.98 -29.96 -16.72
CA PRO A 75 -19.68 -30.01 -15.30
C PRO A 75 -18.69 -31.13 -14.91
N SER A 76 -18.70 -32.24 -15.66
CA SER A 76 -17.77 -33.35 -15.45
C SER A 76 -16.31 -32.96 -15.76
N LEU A 77 -16.08 -32.00 -16.67
CA LEU A 77 -14.73 -31.51 -16.96
C LEU A 77 -14.16 -30.79 -15.77
N ARG A 78 -14.93 -29.89 -15.14
CA ARG A 78 -14.51 -29.18 -13.93
C ARG A 78 -14.19 -30.13 -12.79
N GLN A 79 -15.03 -31.13 -12.53
CA GLN A 79 -14.75 -32.13 -11.49
C GLN A 79 -13.45 -32.91 -11.77
N LYS A 80 -13.20 -33.22 -13.05
CA LYS A 80 -11.97 -33.89 -13.48
C LYS A 80 -10.76 -32.97 -13.34
N ILE A 81 -10.89 -31.69 -13.67
CA ILE A 81 -9.86 -30.65 -13.43
C ILE A 81 -9.56 -30.56 -11.93
N GLU A 82 -10.56 -30.39 -11.08
CA GLU A 82 -10.41 -30.30 -9.63
C GLU A 82 -9.59 -31.49 -9.08
N LYS A 83 -9.94 -32.71 -9.53
CA LYS A 83 -9.23 -33.93 -9.14
C LYS A 83 -7.81 -34.02 -9.70
N GLU A 84 -7.64 -33.95 -11.02
CA GLU A 84 -6.37 -34.24 -11.71
C GLU A 84 -5.34 -33.11 -11.50
N TRP A 85 -5.81 -31.88 -11.30
CA TRP A 85 -4.96 -30.71 -11.05
C TRP A 85 -4.75 -30.49 -9.55
N ASN A 86 -5.38 -31.29 -8.68
CA ASN A 86 -5.34 -31.13 -7.23
C ASN A 86 -5.80 -29.72 -6.79
N LEU A 87 -6.88 -29.24 -7.40
CA LEU A 87 -7.55 -28.01 -7.01
C LEU A 87 -8.69 -28.34 -6.05
N TYR A 88 -8.69 -27.65 -4.92
CA TYR A 88 -9.78 -27.71 -3.96
C TYR A 88 -10.72 -26.53 -4.22
N PRO A 89 -12.04 -26.75 -4.32
CA PRO A 89 -13.01 -25.72 -4.73
C PRO A 89 -13.12 -24.53 -3.76
N ASP A 90 -12.95 -24.78 -2.46
CA ASP A 90 -13.11 -23.78 -1.41
C ASP A 90 -12.20 -24.08 -0.20
N TYR A 91 -12.23 -23.19 0.81
CA TYR A 91 -11.43 -23.35 2.02
C TYR A 91 -11.81 -24.59 2.82
N ALA A 92 -13.09 -24.94 2.89
CA ALA A 92 -13.55 -26.08 3.67
C ALA A 92 -13.00 -27.39 3.12
N ASP A 93 -13.00 -27.55 1.79
CA ASP A 93 -12.44 -28.71 1.13
C ASP A 93 -10.91 -28.74 1.20
N ALA A 94 -10.25 -27.60 0.97
CA ALA A 94 -8.80 -27.48 1.12
C ALA A 94 -8.34 -27.83 2.55
N LYS A 95 -9.13 -27.44 3.56
CA LYS A 95 -8.86 -27.73 4.97
C LYS A 95 -9.03 -29.20 5.32
N ARG A 96 -10.04 -29.89 4.77
CA ARG A 96 -10.20 -31.35 4.94
C ARG A 96 -8.97 -32.10 4.43
N HIS A 97 -8.39 -31.62 3.34
CA HIS A 97 -7.22 -32.21 2.70
C HIS A 97 -5.90 -31.54 3.11
N GLN A 98 -5.87 -30.79 4.22
CA GLN A 98 -4.69 -30.05 4.67
C GLN A 98 -3.44 -30.95 4.83
N HIS A 99 -3.63 -32.20 5.24
CA HIS A 99 -2.57 -33.19 5.40
C HIS A 99 -1.86 -33.56 4.07
N GLU A 100 -2.49 -33.31 2.93
CA GLU A 100 -1.91 -33.55 1.61
C GLU A 100 -1.24 -32.31 1.01
N ILE A 101 -1.36 -31.15 1.64
CA ILE A 101 -0.86 -29.89 1.13
C ILE A 101 0.66 -29.84 1.25
N ASN A 102 1.31 -29.45 0.15
CA ASN A 102 2.76 -29.43 0.07
C ASN A 102 3.25 -28.09 -0.48
N LYS A 103 4.05 -27.37 0.32
CA LYS A 103 4.68 -26.09 -0.06
C LYS A 103 5.42 -26.16 -1.39
N GLY A 104 6.11 -27.28 -1.62
CA GLY A 104 6.94 -27.52 -2.79
C GLY A 104 6.20 -28.26 -3.90
N ALA A 105 4.87 -28.40 -3.83
CA ALA A 105 4.11 -28.96 -4.93
C ALA A 105 4.30 -28.10 -6.20
N PRO A 106 4.45 -28.73 -7.38
CA PRO A 106 4.40 -27.99 -8.63
C PRO A 106 3.03 -27.31 -8.79
N TYR A 107 3.02 -26.15 -9.45
CA TYR A 107 1.77 -25.47 -9.78
C TYR A 107 0.96 -26.30 -10.77
N ASP A 108 -0.34 -26.36 -10.53
CA ASP A 108 -1.29 -26.76 -11.54
C ASP A 108 -1.41 -25.70 -12.65
N LEU A 109 -2.03 -26.08 -13.77
CA LEU A 109 -2.16 -25.18 -14.91
C LEU A 109 -2.87 -23.86 -14.57
N ALA A 110 -3.91 -23.87 -13.73
CA ALA A 110 -4.60 -22.64 -13.36
C ALA A 110 -3.70 -21.73 -12.52
N SER A 111 -3.08 -22.28 -11.46
CA SER A 111 -2.14 -21.54 -10.62
C SER A 111 -0.94 -21.01 -11.39
N TRP A 112 -0.39 -21.79 -12.32
CA TRP A 112 0.73 -21.38 -13.17
C TRP A 112 0.33 -20.26 -14.14
N SER A 113 -0.89 -20.33 -14.68
CA SER A 113 -1.41 -19.37 -15.66
C SER A 113 -1.63 -17.98 -15.07
N ILE A 114 -1.89 -17.86 -13.76
CA ILE A 114 -1.97 -16.55 -13.08
C ILE A 114 -0.71 -15.71 -13.36
N GLU A 115 0.46 -16.32 -13.26
CA GLU A 115 1.74 -15.63 -13.47
C GLU A 115 2.12 -15.57 -14.96
N HIS A 116 1.95 -16.68 -15.70
CA HIS A 116 2.59 -16.85 -17.00
C HIS A 116 1.65 -16.67 -18.21
N CYS A 117 0.34 -16.85 -18.03
CA CYS A 117 -0.64 -16.71 -19.12
C CYS A 117 -2.02 -16.24 -18.60
N PRO A 118 -2.16 -14.96 -18.23
CA PRO A 118 -3.42 -14.42 -17.71
C PRO A 118 -4.63 -14.62 -18.63
N SER A 119 -4.43 -14.67 -19.95
CA SER A 119 -5.50 -14.97 -20.92
C SER A 119 -6.06 -16.38 -20.74
N CYS A 120 -5.20 -17.39 -20.59
CA CYS A 120 -5.63 -18.76 -20.27
C CYS A 120 -6.38 -18.81 -18.94
N PHE A 121 -5.87 -18.14 -17.90
CA PHE A 121 -6.56 -18.11 -16.60
C PHE A 121 -7.95 -17.47 -16.70
N ASN A 122 -8.07 -16.33 -17.39
CA ASN A 122 -9.34 -15.67 -17.62
C ASN A 122 -10.32 -16.56 -18.39
N ASN A 123 -9.86 -17.25 -19.45
CA ASN A 123 -10.72 -18.16 -20.19
C ASN A 123 -11.16 -19.36 -19.32
N LEU A 124 -10.28 -19.91 -18.47
CA LEU A 124 -10.67 -20.97 -17.52
C LEU A 124 -11.81 -20.50 -16.58
N LEU A 125 -11.80 -19.23 -16.17
CA LEU A 125 -12.90 -18.62 -15.41
C LEU A 125 -14.16 -18.42 -16.28
N ASP A 126 -14.02 -17.90 -17.49
CA ASP A 126 -15.15 -17.58 -18.39
C ASP A 126 -15.95 -18.79 -18.83
N TYR A 127 -15.31 -19.95 -18.91
CA TYR A 127 -15.95 -21.23 -19.21
C TYR A 127 -16.31 -22.04 -17.96
N ASP A 128 -16.26 -21.45 -16.76
CA ASP A 128 -16.57 -22.09 -15.47
C ASP A 128 -15.78 -23.40 -15.22
N MET A 129 -14.59 -23.53 -15.82
CA MET A 129 -13.74 -24.73 -15.72
C MET A 129 -13.02 -24.83 -14.37
N ILE A 130 -12.84 -23.68 -13.69
CA ILE A 130 -12.25 -23.57 -12.35
C ILE A 130 -13.10 -22.65 -11.47
N GLN A 131 -12.99 -22.79 -10.14
CA GLN A 131 -13.67 -21.88 -9.21
C GLN A 131 -12.76 -20.70 -8.84
N PRO A 132 -13.27 -19.46 -8.79
CA PRO A 132 -12.50 -18.32 -8.30
C PRO A 132 -11.93 -18.54 -6.89
N SER A 133 -12.69 -19.20 -6.01
CA SER A 133 -12.33 -19.51 -4.62
C SER A 133 -11.33 -20.65 -4.46
N SER A 134 -10.91 -21.30 -5.55
CA SER A 134 -10.12 -22.53 -5.46
C SER A 134 -8.75 -22.34 -4.81
N PHE A 135 -8.31 -23.41 -4.13
CA PHE A 135 -6.99 -23.56 -3.55
C PHE A 135 -6.17 -24.57 -4.35
N SER A 136 -4.91 -24.22 -4.58
CA SER A 136 -3.94 -25.12 -5.17
C SER A 136 -3.39 -26.12 -4.16
N LYS A 137 -2.69 -27.17 -4.63
CA LYS A 137 -1.94 -28.11 -3.77
C LYS A 137 -0.85 -27.45 -2.93
N THR A 138 -0.44 -26.23 -3.31
CA THR A 138 0.46 -25.43 -2.47
C THR A 138 -0.23 -24.98 -1.19
N GLY A 139 -1.56 -24.81 -1.19
CA GLY A 139 -2.40 -24.40 -0.06
C GLY A 139 -2.74 -22.91 -0.02
N TYR A 140 -2.48 -22.18 -1.11
CA TYR A 140 -2.97 -20.82 -1.33
C TYR A 140 -4.13 -20.81 -2.32
N ASN A 141 -5.07 -19.90 -2.11
CA ASN A 141 -6.12 -19.64 -3.07
C ASN A 141 -5.68 -18.74 -4.23
N PHE A 142 -6.48 -18.70 -5.29
CA PHE A 142 -6.18 -17.87 -6.46
C PHE A 142 -6.12 -16.37 -6.15
N PHE A 143 -6.91 -15.87 -5.20
CA PHE A 143 -6.82 -14.48 -4.73
C PHE A 143 -5.40 -14.14 -4.26
N TRP A 144 -4.82 -14.95 -3.38
CA TRP A 144 -3.48 -14.72 -2.85
C TRP A 144 -2.40 -14.93 -3.90
N LEU A 145 -2.57 -15.91 -4.79
CA LEU A 145 -1.64 -16.14 -5.88
C LEU A 145 -1.61 -14.95 -6.84
N ALA A 146 -2.77 -14.38 -7.20
CA ALA A 146 -2.85 -13.18 -8.03
C ALA A 146 -2.17 -11.97 -7.36
N LEU A 147 -2.39 -11.78 -6.05
CA LEU A 147 -1.71 -10.72 -5.29
C LEU A 147 -0.19 -10.89 -5.27
N ARG A 148 0.30 -12.11 -4.99
CA ARG A 148 1.74 -12.39 -4.91
C ARG A 148 2.45 -12.26 -6.27
N SER A 149 1.72 -12.47 -7.36
CA SER A 149 2.21 -12.32 -8.73
C SER A 149 1.99 -10.91 -9.29
N GLU A 150 1.61 -9.93 -8.46
CA GLU A 150 1.37 -8.53 -8.85
C GLU A 150 0.29 -8.37 -9.96
N ARG A 151 -0.63 -9.34 -10.06
CA ARG A 151 -1.76 -9.34 -11.01
C ARG A 151 -3.01 -8.76 -10.36
N HIS A 152 -3.00 -7.46 -10.13
CA HIS A 152 -4.10 -6.78 -9.44
C HIS A 152 -5.43 -6.81 -10.22
N ASP A 153 -5.38 -6.82 -11.56
CA ASP A 153 -6.52 -6.98 -12.45
C ASP A 153 -7.19 -8.35 -12.31
N LEU A 154 -6.38 -9.41 -12.22
CA LEU A 154 -6.88 -10.77 -11.98
C LEU A 154 -7.46 -10.90 -10.57
N MET A 155 -6.81 -10.30 -9.56
CA MET A 155 -7.35 -10.29 -8.20
C MET A 155 -8.73 -9.63 -8.17
N GLU A 156 -8.89 -8.48 -8.83
CA GLU A 156 -10.18 -7.78 -8.89
C GLU A 156 -11.26 -8.63 -9.55
N ARG A 157 -10.92 -9.24 -10.70
CA ARG A 157 -11.83 -10.14 -11.40
C ARG A 157 -12.24 -11.35 -10.53
N LEU A 158 -11.29 -11.96 -9.83
CA LEU A 158 -11.55 -13.07 -8.93
C LEU A 158 -12.55 -12.68 -7.84
N VAL A 159 -12.33 -11.55 -7.17
CA VAL A 159 -13.25 -11.04 -6.13
C VAL A 159 -14.64 -10.76 -6.68
N CYS A 160 -14.74 -10.21 -7.89
CA CYS A 160 -16.03 -9.96 -8.55
C CYS A 160 -16.81 -11.24 -8.84
N LEU A 161 -16.12 -12.34 -9.17
CA LEU A 161 -16.74 -13.63 -9.49
C LEU A 161 -17.00 -14.50 -8.24
N MET A 162 -16.29 -14.29 -7.13
CA MET A 162 -16.50 -15.04 -5.89
C MET A 162 -17.86 -14.71 -5.25
N ASP A 163 -18.46 -15.73 -4.62
CA ASP A 163 -19.48 -15.48 -3.59
C ASP A 163 -18.88 -14.61 -2.47
N PRO A 164 -19.52 -13.50 -2.05
CA PRO A 164 -19.00 -12.64 -0.99
C PRO A 164 -18.65 -13.37 0.31
N GLN A 165 -19.31 -14.49 0.63
CA GLN A 165 -19.01 -15.27 1.84
C GLN A 165 -17.57 -15.78 1.84
N PHE A 166 -16.99 -16.08 0.68
CA PHE A 166 -15.63 -16.61 0.58
C PHE A 166 -14.60 -15.57 1.02
N LEU A 167 -14.88 -14.27 0.90
CA LEU A 167 -13.97 -13.23 1.40
C LEU A 167 -13.70 -13.32 2.91
N LEU A 168 -14.59 -13.99 3.65
CA LEU A 168 -14.48 -14.23 5.09
C LEU A 168 -13.72 -15.52 5.43
N GLU A 169 -13.18 -16.22 4.43
CA GLU A 169 -12.35 -17.39 4.62
C GLU A 169 -10.86 -17.03 4.59
N PRO A 170 -10.00 -17.77 5.33
CA PRO A 170 -8.56 -17.63 5.23
C PRO A 170 -8.06 -17.84 3.80
N PHE A 171 -7.13 -17.01 3.35
CA PHE A 171 -6.53 -17.15 2.01
C PHE A 171 -5.53 -18.32 1.90
N SER A 172 -5.24 -19.00 3.03
CA SER A 172 -4.26 -20.06 3.14
C SER A 172 -4.68 -21.14 4.14
N VAL A 173 -4.28 -22.38 3.84
CA VAL A 173 -4.44 -23.57 4.70
C VAL A 173 -3.08 -24.15 5.15
N ARG A 174 -1.96 -23.53 4.76
CA ARG A 174 -0.61 -24.11 4.95
C ARG A 174 -0.11 -24.08 6.39
N GLU A 175 -0.38 -22.98 7.10
CA GLU A 175 0.15 -22.73 8.44
C GLU A 175 -0.91 -21.97 9.24
N ALA A 176 -1.80 -22.72 9.88
CA ALA A 176 -2.95 -22.16 10.59
C ALA A 176 -2.54 -21.21 11.72
N GLU A 177 -1.28 -21.17 12.16
CA GLU A 177 -0.80 -20.21 13.16
C GLU A 177 -0.22 -18.93 12.55
N LYS A 178 0.20 -18.96 11.28
CA LYS A 178 0.88 -17.84 10.60
C LYS A 178 0.00 -17.09 9.62
N TYR A 179 -0.92 -17.78 8.96
CA TYR A 179 -1.81 -17.21 7.93
C TYR A 179 -3.28 -17.44 8.33
N ARG A 180 -3.71 -16.83 9.43
CA ARG A 180 -5.11 -16.86 9.90
C ARG A 180 -5.99 -15.82 9.23
N ASP A 181 -5.36 -14.79 8.66
CA ASP A 181 -6.08 -13.66 8.09
C ASP A 181 -6.96 -14.12 6.93
N THR A 182 -8.21 -13.68 6.95
CA THR A 182 -9.17 -13.85 5.86
C THR A 182 -8.76 -13.02 4.65
N MET A 183 -9.32 -13.33 3.48
CA MET A 183 -9.15 -12.48 2.29
C MET A 183 -9.58 -11.03 2.55
N PHE A 184 -10.64 -10.82 3.33
CA PHE A 184 -11.07 -9.48 3.70
C PHE A 184 -10.09 -8.78 4.65
N GLN A 185 -9.59 -9.46 5.68
CA GLN A 185 -8.62 -8.89 6.62
C GLN A 185 -7.28 -8.53 5.94
N ILE A 186 -6.74 -9.42 5.10
CA ILE A 186 -5.48 -9.16 4.39
C ILE A 186 -5.63 -8.02 3.37
N SER A 187 -6.83 -7.83 2.81
CA SER A 187 -7.09 -6.74 1.86
C SER A 187 -6.91 -5.35 2.48
N THR A 188 -7.05 -5.21 3.81
CA THR A 188 -6.91 -3.93 4.52
C THR A 188 -5.52 -3.30 4.37
N TRP A 189 -4.50 -4.09 4.06
CA TRP A 189 -3.11 -3.63 3.94
C TRP A 189 -2.89 -2.72 2.72
N ASN A 190 -3.81 -2.73 1.76
CA ASN A 190 -3.69 -1.96 0.53
C ASN A 190 -5.03 -1.32 0.16
N ARG A 191 -4.98 -0.05 -0.26
CA ARG A 191 -6.16 0.73 -0.66
C ARG A 191 -7.01 0.05 -1.72
N THR A 192 -6.37 -0.43 -2.78
CA THR A 192 -7.06 -1.03 -3.93
C THR A 192 -7.68 -2.36 -3.56
N TRP A 193 -6.95 -3.20 -2.82
CA TRP A 193 -7.45 -4.52 -2.42
C TRP A 193 -8.66 -4.38 -1.50
N PHE A 194 -8.56 -3.50 -0.50
CA PHE A 194 -9.66 -3.22 0.41
C PHE A 194 -10.87 -2.67 -0.34
N ALA A 195 -10.69 -1.70 -1.24
CA ALA A 195 -11.80 -1.10 -1.98
C ALA A 195 -12.59 -2.14 -2.79
N VAL A 196 -11.90 -3.06 -3.48
CA VAL A 196 -12.52 -4.13 -4.27
C VAL A 196 -13.28 -5.12 -3.37
N CYS A 197 -12.62 -5.62 -2.31
CA CYS A 197 -13.25 -6.55 -1.38
C CYS A 197 -14.43 -5.91 -0.64
N TRP A 198 -14.30 -4.64 -0.23
CA TRP A 198 -15.37 -3.88 0.41
C TRP A 198 -16.55 -3.65 -0.53
N ALA A 199 -16.31 -3.27 -1.77
CA ALA A 199 -17.38 -3.08 -2.76
C ALA A 199 -18.18 -4.38 -2.98
N ARG A 200 -17.50 -5.54 -2.97
CA ARG A 200 -18.14 -6.85 -3.08
C ARG A 200 -18.90 -7.24 -1.82
N LEU A 201 -18.32 -6.98 -0.64
CA LEU A 201 -18.88 -7.41 0.64
C LEU A 201 -20.03 -6.52 1.13
N ARG A 202 -19.96 -5.19 0.93
CA ARG A 202 -20.89 -4.21 1.51
C ARG A 202 -22.34 -4.42 1.13
N SER A 203 -22.59 -4.94 -0.08
CA SER A 203 -23.93 -5.21 -0.61
C SER A 203 -24.42 -6.63 -0.30
N SER A 204 -23.64 -7.42 0.43
CA SER A 204 -23.92 -8.81 0.73
C SER A 204 -24.55 -8.98 2.13
N PRO A 205 -25.29 -10.08 2.38
CA PRO A 205 -25.76 -10.41 3.72
C PRO A 205 -24.61 -10.68 4.73
N HIS A 206 -23.39 -10.87 4.24
CA HIS A 206 -22.20 -11.15 5.05
C HIS A 206 -21.45 -9.87 5.49
N CYS A 207 -21.92 -8.68 5.11
CA CYS A 207 -21.30 -7.40 5.46
C CYS A 207 -21.00 -7.26 6.96
N ARG A 208 -22.01 -7.47 7.82
CA ARG A 208 -21.86 -7.37 9.27
C ARG A 208 -20.84 -8.38 9.82
N ALA A 209 -20.82 -9.61 9.30
CA ALA A 209 -19.85 -10.61 9.72
C ALA A 209 -18.42 -10.23 9.32
N GLY A 210 -18.24 -9.66 8.13
CA GLY A 210 -16.92 -9.18 7.71
C GLY A 210 -16.43 -7.99 8.52
N LEU A 211 -17.28 -6.99 8.78
CA LEU A 211 -16.92 -5.86 9.65
C LEU A 211 -16.58 -6.32 11.06
N ALA A 212 -17.35 -7.25 11.63
CA ALA A 212 -17.09 -7.83 12.95
C ALA A 212 -15.79 -8.66 13.02
N SER A 213 -15.22 -9.05 11.87
CA SER A 213 -13.95 -9.77 11.83
C SER A 213 -12.71 -8.85 11.86
N LEU A 214 -12.88 -7.54 11.68
CA LEU A 214 -11.78 -6.58 11.67
C LEU A 214 -11.29 -6.30 13.10
N GLY A 215 -9.99 -6.49 13.34
CA GLY A 215 -9.34 -6.10 14.58
C GLY A 215 -8.75 -4.69 14.52
N GLU A 216 -8.07 -4.29 15.60
CA GLU A 216 -7.38 -3.00 15.71
C GLU A 216 -6.39 -2.76 14.57
N ARG A 217 -5.59 -3.77 14.24
CA ARG A 217 -4.58 -3.70 13.17
C ARG A 217 -5.21 -3.46 11.81
N GLU A 218 -6.31 -4.16 11.51
CA GLU A 218 -7.00 -4.03 10.24
C GLU A 218 -7.66 -2.65 10.10
N ILE A 219 -8.27 -2.15 11.16
CA ILE A 219 -8.89 -0.81 11.17
C ILE A 219 -7.82 0.28 11.05
N GLU A 220 -6.68 0.14 11.72
CA GLU A 220 -5.53 1.05 11.53
C GLU A 220 -5.07 1.06 10.06
N ASN A 221 -4.94 -0.11 9.44
CA ASN A 221 -4.53 -0.23 8.04
C ASN A 221 -5.54 0.43 7.09
N ILE A 222 -6.85 0.20 7.29
CA ILE A 222 -7.91 0.89 6.54
C ILE A 222 -7.73 2.40 6.67
N PHE A 223 -7.56 2.89 7.90
CA PHE A 223 -7.49 4.32 8.18
C PHE A 223 -6.33 5.05 7.48
N ARG A 224 -5.22 4.35 7.20
CA ARG A 224 -4.06 4.89 6.48
C ARG A 224 -4.38 5.32 5.05
N HIS A 225 -5.43 4.78 4.41
CA HIS A 225 -5.63 4.99 2.98
C HIS A 225 -7.08 5.27 2.54
N VAL A 226 -8.08 5.06 3.39
CA VAL A 226 -9.47 5.37 3.03
C VAL A 226 -9.71 6.86 2.88
N ASP A 227 -10.62 7.21 1.98
CA ASP A 227 -11.19 8.55 1.88
C ASP A 227 -12.47 8.67 2.72
N ILE A 228 -12.99 9.90 2.80
CA ILE A 228 -14.24 10.22 3.51
C ILE A 228 -15.42 9.40 2.97
N GLY A 229 -15.43 9.10 1.67
CA GLY A 229 -16.52 8.34 1.05
C GLY A 229 -16.59 6.92 1.59
N VAL A 230 -15.45 6.23 1.63
CA VAL A 230 -15.37 4.88 2.23
C VAL A 230 -15.58 4.93 3.74
N ALA A 231 -15.06 5.93 4.45
CA ALA A 231 -15.29 6.10 5.88
C ALA A 231 -16.78 6.24 6.22
N ASN A 232 -17.52 7.04 5.47
CA ASN A 232 -18.97 7.19 5.63
C ASN A 232 -19.71 5.88 5.31
N GLN A 233 -19.31 5.14 4.28
CA GLN A 233 -19.91 3.84 3.97
C GLN A 233 -19.71 2.80 5.07
N LEU A 234 -18.52 2.79 5.70
CA LEU A 234 -18.24 1.89 6.82
C LEU A 234 -19.10 2.25 8.02
N LEU A 235 -19.26 3.54 8.29
CA LEU A 235 -20.12 4.04 9.36
C LEU A 235 -21.60 3.69 9.13
N GLU A 236 -22.11 3.88 7.90
CA GLU A 236 -23.47 3.49 7.52
C GLU A 236 -23.72 1.99 7.71
N ALA A 237 -22.65 1.19 7.71
CA ALA A 237 -22.64 -0.24 7.99
C ALA A 237 -22.33 -0.57 9.47
N ASP A 238 -22.49 0.38 10.38
CA ASP A 238 -22.26 0.26 11.83
C ASP A 238 -20.77 0.11 12.25
N LEU A 239 -19.80 0.52 11.42
CA LEU A 239 -18.37 0.57 11.78
C LEU A 239 -17.85 2.01 11.82
N ASP A 240 -17.74 2.58 13.02
CA ASP A 240 -17.05 3.86 13.22
C ASP A 240 -15.53 3.65 13.36
N ILE A 241 -14.81 3.80 12.25
CA ILE A 241 -13.34 3.72 12.21
C ILE A 241 -12.64 4.85 12.97
N GLY A 242 -13.38 5.88 13.44
CA GLY A 242 -12.89 6.96 14.28
C GLY A 242 -12.90 6.65 15.78
N GLU A 243 -13.61 5.61 16.22
CA GLU A 243 -13.66 5.23 17.63
C GLU A 243 -12.31 4.65 18.10
N PRO A 244 -11.80 5.08 19.27
CA PRO A 244 -10.57 4.55 19.83
C PRO A 244 -10.77 3.10 20.31
N PHE A 245 -9.79 2.23 20.04
CA PHE A 245 -9.80 0.87 20.58
C PHE A 245 -9.56 0.85 22.10
N LEU A 246 -10.19 -0.14 22.76
CA LEU A 246 -10.03 -0.40 24.18
C LEU A 246 -8.56 -0.71 24.50
N GLY A 247 -7.85 0.25 25.10
CA GLY A 247 -6.47 0.09 25.57
C GLY A 247 -5.50 1.16 25.09
N ASN A 248 -5.86 1.95 24.08
CA ASN A 248 -5.00 3.03 23.60
C ASN A 248 -5.86 4.24 23.19
N ALA A 249 -5.67 5.36 23.87
CA ALA A 249 -6.38 6.58 23.55
C ALA A 249 -5.83 7.16 22.23
N SER A 250 -6.53 6.90 21.13
CA SER A 250 -6.38 7.61 19.84
C SER A 250 -5.28 7.17 18.83
N PRO A 251 -5.06 5.86 18.54
CA PRO A 251 -4.16 5.41 17.46
C PRO A 251 -4.49 6.06 16.12
N VAL A 252 -5.78 6.20 15.83
CA VAL A 252 -6.36 6.71 14.59
C VAL A 252 -5.83 8.11 14.22
N TRP A 253 -5.72 9.02 15.20
CA TRP A 253 -5.17 10.36 14.98
C TRP A 253 -3.67 10.32 14.66
N LEU A 254 -2.92 9.47 15.35
CA LEU A 254 -1.49 9.30 15.12
C LEU A 254 -1.23 8.67 13.75
N THR A 255 -2.08 7.74 13.32
CA THR A 255 -2.01 7.09 12.01
C THR A 255 -2.22 8.09 10.87
N ILE A 256 -3.11 9.09 11.01
CA ILE A 256 -3.34 10.10 9.96
C ILE A 256 -2.08 10.91 9.65
N VAL A 257 -1.22 11.17 10.64
CA VAL A 257 -0.03 12.02 10.47
C VAL A 257 0.89 11.49 9.36
N HIS A 258 0.86 10.18 9.13
CA HIS A 258 1.64 9.46 8.12
C HIS A 258 1.00 9.42 6.73
N ARG A 259 -0.19 10.00 6.55
CA ARG A 259 -0.89 10.06 5.25
C ARG A 259 -0.29 11.13 4.35
N VAL A 260 -0.42 10.91 3.04
CA VAL A 260 -0.09 11.91 2.01
C VAL A 260 -1.09 13.08 2.04
N ASP A 261 -2.37 12.78 2.31
CA ASP A 261 -3.49 13.72 2.31
C ASP A 261 -4.29 13.69 3.62
N PRO A 262 -3.72 14.12 4.76
CA PRO A 262 -4.35 13.95 6.06
C PRO A 262 -5.56 14.87 6.29
N GLU A 263 -5.58 16.08 5.70
CA GLU A 263 -6.54 17.15 6.04
C GLU A 263 -8.02 16.75 5.93
N PRO A 264 -8.49 16.03 4.87
CA PRO A 264 -9.89 15.62 4.78
C PRO A 264 -10.30 14.71 5.93
N MET A 265 -9.47 13.73 6.30
CA MET A 265 -9.79 12.81 7.39
C MET A 265 -9.64 13.44 8.77
N LEU A 266 -8.70 14.37 8.98
CA LEU A 266 -8.63 15.17 10.21
C LEU A 266 -9.93 15.96 10.42
N THR A 267 -10.43 16.59 9.35
CA THR A 267 -11.68 17.35 9.36
C THR A 267 -12.88 16.43 9.60
N TRP A 268 -12.89 15.25 8.99
CA TRP A 268 -13.93 14.24 9.18
C TRP A 268 -14.01 13.79 10.65
N LEU A 269 -12.87 13.49 11.29
CA LEU A 269 -12.84 13.11 12.71
C LEU A 269 -13.35 14.23 13.61
N LEU A 270 -12.86 15.46 13.40
CA LEU A 270 -13.22 16.60 14.24
C LEU A 270 -14.71 16.92 14.15
N ASN A 271 -15.28 16.91 12.95
CA ASN A 271 -16.71 17.18 12.72
C ASN A 271 -17.63 16.14 13.38
N ARG A 272 -17.10 14.96 13.71
CA ARG A 272 -17.83 13.88 14.37
C ARG A 272 -17.61 13.85 15.89
N GLY A 273 -16.86 14.80 16.43
CA GLY A 273 -16.62 14.92 17.87
C GLY A 273 -15.49 14.02 18.38
N HIS A 274 -14.74 13.34 17.51
CA HIS A 274 -13.49 12.71 17.92
C HIS A 274 -12.47 13.83 18.17
N LEU A 275 -11.90 13.86 19.38
CA LEU A 275 -10.91 14.87 19.74
C LEU A 275 -9.49 14.32 19.53
N PRO A 276 -8.56 15.15 19.05
CA PRO A 276 -7.16 14.74 18.94
C PRO A 276 -6.58 14.45 20.33
N PRO A 277 -5.59 13.54 20.43
CA PRO A 277 -4.92 13.28 21.69
C PRO A 277 -4.14 14.52 22.17
N PRO A 278 -3.84 14.62 23.49
CA PRO A 278 -2.91 15.62 23.98
C PRO A 278 -1.58 15.55 23.25
N LYS A 279 -0.91 16.69 23.05
CA LYS A 279 0.40 16.78 22.37
C LYS A 279 0.39 16.40 20.88
N PHE A 280 -0.77 16.47 20.22
CA PHE A 280 -0.90 16.08 18.81
C PHE A 280 -0.07 16.96 17.86
N LEU A 281 0.06 18.27 18.14
CA LEU A 281 0.90 19.17 17.34
C LEU A 281 2.38 18.80 17.48
N ILE A 282 2.83 18.51 18.71
CA ILE A 282 4.20 18.00 18.93
C ILE A 282 4.42 16.72 18.10
N TYR A 283 3.49 15.76 18.15
CA TYR A 283 3.60 14.52 17.39
C TYR A 283 3.71 14.77 15.89
N ALA A 284 2.88 15.65 15.33
CA ALA A 284 2.91 16.01 13.91
C ALA A 284 4.26 16.63 13.50
N VAL A 285 4.83 17.50 14.35
CA VAL A 285 6.14 18.12 14.10
C VAL A 285 7.27 17.10 14.18
N THR A 286 7.27 16.23 15.19
CA THR A 286 8.27 15.16 15.36
C THR A 286 8.31 14.24 14.14
N HIS A 287 7.15 13.93 13.56
CA HIS A 287 7.02 13.10 12.35
C HIS A 287 7.06 13.92 11.04
N LYS A 288 7.43 15.20 11.13
CA LYS A 288 7.66 16.10 10.01
C LYS A 288 6.46 16.27 9.06
N SER A 289 5.23 16.17 9.58
CA SER A 289 4.00 16.21 8.78
C SER A 289 3.51 17.64 8.55
N ILE A 290 4.00 18.29 7.49
CA ILE A 290 3.61 19.66 7.11
C ILE A 290 2.08 19.83 6.97
N PRO A 291 1.35 18.97 6.24
CA PRO A 291 -0.09 19.16 6.03
C PRO A 291 -0.86 19.07 7.36
N THR A 292 -0.51 18.10 8.22
CA THR A 292 -1.13 17.96 9.55
C THR A 292 -0.84 19.17 10.43
N THR A 293 0.42 19.62 10.51
CA THR A 293 0.77 20.81 11.29
C THR A 293 0.01 22.04 10.80
N LYS A 294 -0.06 22.26 9.48
CA LYS A 294 -0.81 23.38 8.90
C LYS A 294 -2.29 23.32 9.27
N TRP A 295 -2.91 22.13 9.16
CA TRP A 295 -4.30 21.92 9.54
C TRP A 295 -4.54 22.21 11.02
N ILE A 296 -3.68 21.72 11.93
CA ILE A 296 -3.79 22.00 13.37
C ILE A 296 -3.68 23.50 13.64
N MET A 297 -2.71 24.18 13.03
CA MET A 297 -2.51 25.61 13.25
C MET A 297 -3.67 26.48 12.74
N HIS A 298 -4.49 26.00 11.80
CA HIS A 298 -5.74 26.66 11.42
C HIS A 298 -6.87 26.49 12.45
N HIS A 299 -6.80 25.47 13.30
CA HIS A 299 -7.80 25.17 14.34
C HIS A 299 -7.28 25.65 15.70
N VAL A 300 -7.51 26.93 16.03
CA VAL A 300 -6.92 27.61 17.20
C VAL A 300 -7.08 26.86 18.52
N SER A 301 -8.21 26.15 18.72
CA SER A 301 -8.48 25.33 19.92
C SER A 301 -7.52 24.14 20.10
N LEU A 302 -6.79 23.75 19.05
CA LEU A 302 -5.87 22.61 19.06
C LEU A 302 -4.40 23.02 19.19
N THR A 303 -4.12 24.31 19.43
CA THR A 303 -2.76 24.86 19.42
C THR A 303 -2.16 25.01 20.82
N GLU A 304 -2.69 24.36 21.85
CA GLU A 304 -2.27 24.57 23.25
C GLU A 304 -0.78 24.24 23.50
N ASP A 305 -0.26 23.22 22.82
CA ASP A 305 1.10 22.69 22.91
C ASP A 305 2.08 23.36 21.93
N TRP A 306 1.70 24.49 21.31
CA TRP A 306 2.52 25.19 20.31
C TRP A 306 3.94 25.53 20.79
N ARG A 307 4.13 25.80 22.08
CA ARG A 307 5.43 26.17 22.67
C ARG A 307 6.44 25.04 22.63
N ASP A 308 5.98 23.83 22.90
CA ASP A 308 6.83 22.65 22.86
C ASP A 308 7.04 22.22 21.41
N ALA A 309 6.00 22.29 20.58
CA ALA A 309 6.07 21.95 19.17
C ALA A 309 7.06 22.84 18.40
N ILE A 310 7.07 24.15 18.65
CA ILE A 310 8.05 25.05 18.03
C ILE A 310 9.48 24.77 18.52
N CYS A 311 9.66 24.32 19.78
CA CYS A 311 10.97 23.90 20.27
C CYS A 311 11.45 22.64 19.55
N VAL A 312 10.58 21.65 19.34
CA VAL A 312 10.90 20.45 18.55
C VAL A 312 11.28 20.84 17.11
N ALA A 313 10.52 21.75 16.49
CA ALA A 313 10.84 22.25 15.16
C ALA A 313 12.19 23.00 15.13
N ALA A 314 12.53 23.77 16.18
CA ALA A 314 13.79 24.47 16.30
C ALA A 314 15.00 23.51 16.46
N GLU A 315 14.82 22.41 17.19
CA GLU A 315 15.85 21.38 17.41
C GLU A 315 16.16 20.54 16.16
N GLY A 316 15.19 20.37 15.25
CA GLY A 316 15.44 19.73 13.96
C GLY A 316 16.50 20.50 13.16
N THR A 317 17.15 19.84 12.21
CA THR A 317 18.23 20.45 11.42
C THR A 317 17.95 20.43 9.91
N ASP A 318 16.94 19.68 9.49
CA ASP A 318 16.49 19.58 8.11
C ASP A 318 15.60 20.76 7.67
N CYS A 319 15.47 20.97 6.37
CA CYS A 319 14.62 22.02 5.79
C CYS A 319 13.13 21.86 6.15
N THR A 320 12.63 20.64 6.34
CA THR A 320 11.22 20.39 6.70
C THR A 320 10.91 20.97 8.08
N SER A 321 11.83 20.81 9.04
CA SER A 321 11.73 21.42 10.37
C SER A 321 11.71 22.96 10.32
N ALA A 322 12.40 23.58 9.35
CA ALA A 322 12.34 25.02 9.13
C ALA A 322 10.97 25.48 8.63
N GLN A 323 10.37 24.73 7.69
CA GLN A 323 9.02 24.99 7.20
C GLN A 323 7.98 24.83 8.31
N LEU A 324 8.08 23.79 9.13
CA LEU A 324 7.19 23.54 10.27
C LEU A 324 7.28 24.68 11.29
N MET A 325 8.50 25.14 11.62
CA MET A 325 8.71 26.27 12.51
C MET A 325 8.04 27.53 11.98
N SER A 326 8.18 27.83 10.69
CA SER A 326 7.53 28.98 10.03
C SER A 326 6.00 28.92 10.12
N ILE A 327 5.40 27.73 9.92
CA ILE A 327 3.96 27.52 10.04
C ILE A 327 3.47 27.83 11.46
N ILE A 328 4.16 27.30 12.48
CA ILE A 328 3.76 27.51 13.89
C ILE A 328 3.93 28.98 14.28
N LEU A 329 5.04 29.60 13.87
CA LEU A 329 5.37 30.99 14.17
C LEU A 329 4.28 31.96 13.68
N ARG A 330 3.76 31.78 12.46
CA ARG A 330 2.74 32.67 11.86
C ARG A 330 1.46 32.79 12.69
N VAL A 331 1.06 31.71 13.37
CA VAL A 331 -0.16 31.70 14.19
C VAL A 331 0.13 32.09 15.64
N SER A 332 1.33 31.80 16.13
CA SER A 332 1.74 32.07 17.52
C SER A 332 2.36 33.45 17.76
N VAL A 333 2.45 34.32 16.73
CA VAL A 333 3.08 35.66 16.77
C VAL A 333 2.71 36.48 18.01
N PRO A 334 1.42 36.67 18.38
CA PRO A 334 1.07 37.56 19.48
C PRO A 334 1.56 37.05 20.84
N LYS A 335 1.65 35.72 21.02
CA LYS A 335 2.03 35.06 22.27
C LYS A 335 3.55 34.96 22.45
N LEU A 336 4.32 34.98 21.36
CA LEU A 336 5.78 34.86 21.38
C LEU A 336 6.46 36.20 21.69
N ARG A 337 5.92 37.32 21.18
CA ARG A 337 6.46 38.67 21.43
C ARG A 337 6.57 39.04 22.91
N THR A 338 5.77 38.41 23.77
CA THR A 338 5.78 38.64 25.22
C THR A 338 6.82 37.80 25.98
N CYS A 339 7.64 36.97 25.30
CA CYS A 339 8.62 36.09 25.96
C CYS A 339 10.01 36.12 25.28
N PRO A 340 10.84 37.15 25.54
CA PRO A 340 12.17 37.30 24.93
C PRO A 340 13.12 36.11 25.17
N THR A 341 13.09 35.54 26.37
CA THR A 341 13.93 34.40 26.77
C THR A 341 13.66 33.16 25.90
N MET A 342 12.41 32.93 25.51
CA MET A 342 12.05 31.79 24.66
C MET A 342 12.68 31.94 23.27
N SER A 343 12.65 33.15 22.70
CA SER A 343 13.25 33.45 21.40
C SER A 343 14.76 33.29 21.40
N GLN A 344 15.44 33.76 22.45
CA GLN A 344 16.88 33.54 22.64
C GLN A 344 17.22 32.05 22.74
N ASN A 345 16.45 31.29 23.53
CA ASN A 345 16.65 29.85 23.66
C ASN A 345 16.44 29.11 22.33
N MET A 346 15.49 29.54 21.49
CA MET A 346 15.32 28.97 20.16
C MET A 346 16.53 29.22 19.26
N VAL A 347 17.05 30.44 19.22
CA VAL A 347 18.26 30.77 18.45
C VAL A 347 19.43 29.88 18.88
N ILE A 348 19.65 29.74 20.19
CA ILE A 348 20.69 28.87 20.75
C ILE A 348 20.49 27.42 20.31
N LYS A 349 19.26 26.88 20.39
CA LYS A 349 18.96 25.50 19.99
C LYS A 349 19.22 25.26 18.50
N ILE A 350 18.75 26.16 17.63
CA ILE A 350 18.94 26.06 16.18
C ILE A 350 20.42 25.99 15.83
N VAL A 351 21.22 26.94 16.35
CA VAL A 351 22.64 27.04 16.03
C VAL A 351 23.41 25.85 16.62
N ASN A 352 23.18 25.52 17.89
CA ASN A 352 23.86 24.38 18.51
C ASN A 352 23.55 23.07 17.79
N GLY A 353 22.30 22.86 17.36
CA GLY A 353 21.89 21.67 16.61
C GLY A 353 22.68 21.49 15.32
N VAL A 354 22.72 22.52 14.46
CA VAL A 354 23.45 22.41 13.18
C VAL A 354 24.97 22.35 13.35
N CYS A 355 25.53 23.03 14.35
CA CYS A 355 26.95 22.94 14.67
C CYS A 355 27.34 21.54 15.20
N GLN A 356 26.50 20.92 16.03
CA GLN A 356 26.72 19.56 16.53
C GLN A 356 26.58 18.52 15.40
N GLU A 357 25.57 18.65 14.55
CA GLU A 357 25.39 17.73 13.43
C GLU A 357 26.56 17.84 12.44
N LYS A 358 27.01 19.05 12.09
CA LYS A 358 28.21 19.23 11.26
C LYS A 358 29.44 18.55 11.86
N LYS A 359 29.67 18.64 13.17
CA LYS A 359 30.78 17.96 13.86
C LYS A 359 30.66 16.43 13.78
N SER A 360 29.44 15.89 13.73
CA SER A 360 29.19 14.45 13.59
C SER A 360 29.36 13.95 12.15
N LEU A 361 29.30 14.84 11.16
CA LEU A 361 29.50 14.52 9.74
C LEU A 361 31.00 14.41 9.44
N ASP A 362 31.54 13.20 9.50
CA ASP A 362 32.91 12.89 9.07
C ASP A 362 33.04 13.05 7.55
N GLU A 363 33.87 13.99 7.11
CA GLU A 363 34.14 14.28 5.69
C GLU A 363 34.69 13.05 4.95
N SER A 364 35.45 12.19 5.65
CA SER A 364 36.05 10.98 5.06
C SER A 364 35.06 9.84 4.82
N SER A 365 33.87 9.93 5.43
CA SER A 365 32.78 8.95 5.29
C SER A 365 31.89 9.21 4.06
N PHE A 366 32.13 10.27 3.29
CA PHE A 366 31.37 10.59 2.09
C PHE A 366 32.12 10.20 0.81
N PRO A 367 31.43 9.63 -0.20
CA PRO A 367 32.04 9.41 -1.51
C PRO A 367 32.51 10.76 -2.10
N PRO A 368 33.55 10.77 -2.95
CA PRO A 368 34.22 11.99 -3.45
C PRO A 368 33.35 12.94 -4.29
N ASN A 369 32.05 12.68 -4.42
CA ASN A 369 31.09 13.40 -5.24
C ASN A 369 30.34 14.51 -4.47
N ASN A 370 31.04 15.51 -3.91
CA ASN A 370 30.46 16.74 -3.33
C ASN A 370 29.26 16.54 -2.36
N ALA A 371 29.03 15.33 -1.86
CA ALA A 371 27.82 14.96 -1.12
C ALA A 371 27.82 15.59 0.27
N TRP A 372 28.99 15.56 0.95
CA TRP A 372 29.20 16.22 2.22
C TRP A 372 28.90 17.73 2.15
N LYS A 373 29.45 18.41 1.13
CA LYS A 373 29.23 19.86 0.94
C LYS A 373 27.74 20.18 0.75
N LYS A 374 27.02 19.40 -0.06
CA LYS A 374 25.56 19.56 -0.24
C LYS A 374 24.77 19.37 1.05
N THR A 375 25.19 18.42 1.89
CA THR A 375 24.56 18.18 3.21
C THR A 375 24.80 19.36 4.15
N VAL A 376 26.05 19.85 4.25
CA VAL A 376 26.39 21.02 5.08
C VAL A 376 25.64 22.28 4.60
N GLU A 377 25.57 22.51 3.29
CA GLU A 377 24.79 23.60 2.71
C GLU A 377 23.28 23.46 3.04
N ALA A 378 22.75 22.24 3.07
CA ALA A 378 21.35 22.01 3.44
C ALA A 378 21.09 22.31 4.93
N LEU A 379 21.99 21.91 5.83
CA LEU A 379 21.93 22.25 7.25
C LEU A 379 21.93 23.77 7.46
N GLU A 380 22.86 24.46 6.78
CA GLU A 380 22.96 25.92 6.86
C GLU A 380 21.69 26.61 6.35
N ARG A 381 21.17 26.19 5.19
CA ARG A 381 19.92 26.74 4.64
C ARG A 381 18.74 26.55 5.61
N GLY A 382 18.61 25.38 6.22
CA GLY A 382 17.57 25.08 7.19
C GLY A 382 17.65 26.02 8.40
N ALA A 383 18.85 26.20 8.98
CA ALA A 383 19.05 27.10 10.11
C ALA A 383 18.80 28.58 9.73
N VAL A 384 19.33 29.04 8.59
CA VAL A 384 19.10 30.40 8.09
C VAL A 384 17.61 30.70 7.94
N GLN A 385 16.85 29.77 7.36
CA GLN A 385 15.41 29.95 7.18
C GLN A 385 14.66 30.06 8.51
N LYS A 386 15.07 29.30 9.54
CA LYS A 386 14.50 29.40 10.90
C LYS A 386 14.81 30.73 11.56
N ILE A 387 16.06 31.18 11.49
CA ILE A 387 16.48 32.47 12.05
C ILE A 387 15.72 33.62 11.38
N LYS A 388 15.60 33.61 10.05
CA LYS A 388 14.80 34.61 9.32
C LYS A 388 13.33 34.58 9.74
N SER A 389 12.70 33.39 9.76
CA SER A 389 11.30 33.24 10.18
C SER A 389 11.06 33.72 11.61
N LEU A 390 12.00 33.48 12.52
CA LEU A 390 11.93 33.96 13.89
C LEU A 390 12.09 35.49 13.95
N GLY A 391 13.08 36.04 13.25
CA GLY A 391 13.37 37.48 13.19
C GLY A 391 12.17 38.30 12.71
N GLU A 392 11.45 37.82 11.69
CA GLU A 392 10.21 38.45 11.20
C GLU A 392 9.13 38.58 12.29
N VAL A 393 9.13 37.69 13.29
CA VAL A 393 8.09 37.61 14.31
C VAL A 393 8.44 38.39 15.57
N VAL A 394 9.67 38.21 16.07
CA VAL A 394 10.10 38.74 17.38
C VAL A 394 10.98 39.98 17.29
N GLY A 395 11.43 40.35 16.09
CA GLY A 395 12.37 41.44 15.89
C GLY A 395 13.76 41.08 16.46
N LYS A 396 14.31 41.98 17.28
CA LYS A 396 15.69 41.88 17.76
C LYS A 396 15.88 40.75 18.77
N VAL A 397 16.78 39.82 18.45
CA VAL A 397 17.26 38.79 19.38
C VAL A 397 18.79 38.74 19.31
N GLU A 398 19.44 39.17 20.37
CA GLU A 398 20.90 39.20 20.44
C GLU A 398 21.42 37.98 21.18
N VAL A 399 22.18 37.12 20.48
CA VAL A 399 22.83 35.92 21.04
C VAL A 399 24.27 35.84 20.52
N LEU A 400 25.16 36.65 21.08
CA LEU A 400 26.57 36.74 20.66
C LEU A 400 27.27 35.37 20.63
N GLY A 401 27.03 34.53 21.64
CA GLY A 401 27.63 33.20 21.71
C GLY A 401 27.19 32.26 20.58
N ALA A 402 25.95 32.39 20.09
CA ALA A 402 25.47 31.59 18.95
C ALA A 402 26.09 32.06 17.64
N LYS A 403 26.28 33.38 17.47
CA LYS A 403 27.00 33.93 16.30
C LYS A 403 28.42 33.37 16.22
N LEU A 404 29.19 33.47 17.32
CA LEU A 404 30.56 32.96 17.38
C LEU A 404 30.61 31.45 17.07
N ALA A 405 29.67 30.67 17.64
CA ALA A 405 29.59 29.24 17.37
C ALA A 405 29.31 28.90 15.89
N ALA A 406 28.51 29.72 15.19
CA ALA A 406 28.25 29.54 13.76
C ALA A 406 29.47 29.89 12.90
N GLU A 407 30.21 30.95 13.26
CA GLU A 407 31.47 31.35 12.61
C GLU A 407 32.55 30.29 12.78
N ASP A 408 32.76 29.82 14.01
CA ASP A 408 33.71 28.75 14.32
C ASP A 408 33.38 27.44 13.58
N ALA A 409 32.09 27.16 13.40
CA ALA A 409 31.63 26.02 12.62
C ALA A 409 31.71 26.27 11.10
N GLY A 410 32.04 27.46 10.62
CA GLY A 410 32.14 27.80 9.20
C GLY A 410 30.79 27.91 8.48
N PHE A 411 29.74 28.36 9.18
CA PHE A 411 28.42 28.67 8.60
C PHE A 411 28.26 30.18 8.36
N CYS A 412 28.81 30.67 7.25
CA CYS A 412 28.85 32.10 6.92
C CYS A 412 27.46 32.73 6.79
N GLN A 413 26.52 32.10 6.06
CA GLN A 413 25.18 32.64 5.84
C GLN A 413 24.35 32.65 7.14
N LEU A 414 24.60 31.68 8.03
CA LEU A 414 23.97 31.65 9.34
C LEU A 414 24.46 32.79 10.23
N SER A 415 25.77 33.04 10.28
CA SER A 415 26.33 34.18 11.03
C SER A 415 25.82 35.53 10.50
N GLU A 416 25.75 35.69 9.18
CA GLU A 416 25.16 36.89 8.55
C GLU A 416 23.71 37.08 8.97
N SER A 417 22.90 36.00 8.92
CA SER A 417 21.48 36.05 9.29
C SER A 417 21.29 36.41 10.78
N LEU A 418 22.14 35.91 11.67
CA LEU A 418 22.15 36.27 13.09
C LEU A 418 22.55 37.74 13.32
N SER A 419 23.49 38.25 12.52
CA SER A 419 23.92 39.65 12.59
C SER A 419 22.80 40.61 12.18
N LEU A 420 22.05 40.26 11.13
CA LEU A 420 20.88 41.01 10.69
C LEU A 420 19.74 40.97 11.72
N MET A 421 19.57 39.85 12.43
CA MET A 421 18.58 39.74 13.52
C MET A 421 18.97 40.57 14.76
N GLY A 422 20.25 40.89 14.94
CA GLY A 422 20.78 41.67 16.07
C GLY A 422 20.82 43.19 15.85
N ASN A 423 20.80 43.65 14.60
CA ASN A 423 20.99 45.06 14.22
C ASN A 423 19.76 45.65 13.51
N GLU A 424 19.11 46.66 14.09
CA GLU A 424 18.41 47.69 13.32
C GLU A 424 19.38 48.84 13.17
N ASP A 425 19.90 49.10 11.97
CA ASP A 425 20.42 50.42 11.57
C ASP A 425 20.88 50.42 10.09
N ILE A 426 20.05 49.99 9.13
CA ILE A 426 20.08 50.56 7.76
C ILE A 426 18.67 50.45 7.15
N LEU A 427 18.08 51.60 6.78
CA LEU A 427 16.80 51.85 6.10
C LEU A 427 15.58 52.13 7.00
N ASN A 428 15.64 53.26 7.71
CA ASN A 428 14.69 54.35 7.47
C ASN A 428 15.45 55.65 7.25
#